data_AF-A0A2A2HMC8-F1
#
_entry.id   AF-A0A2A2HMC8-F1
#
_cell.length_a   1.000
_cell.length_b   1.000
_cell.length_c   1.000
_cell.angle_alpha   90.00
_cell.angle_beta   90.00
_cell.angle_gamma   90.00
#
_symmetry.space_group_name_H-M   'P 1'
#
loop_
_entity.id
_entity.type
_entity.pdbx_description
1 polymer ?
#
loop_
_entity_poly.entity_id
_entity_poly.type
_entity_poly.pdbx_seq_one_letter_code
_entity_poly.pdbx_strand_id
1 'polypeptide(L)'
;MDFFGQAFFLRKVAANKAQGVVNSLETDESAVISLPFRLTVSSILFAVILLLSFVYLYDFLEEAKEKAAMDEISRLTAAAEQLSMRGEGSEVSLELKLSESVNADFGALPGRQDKWPEDANDYCVHTGEKSTFYYSDASFSNPEINGPVFLGSGKHRLLLSTKLEPKSGRLFVLISENKTLDKI
;
A
#
# COMPACT_ATOMS: atom_id res chain seq x y z
N MET A 1 -96.36 -12.93 -2.71
CA MET A 1 -94.90 -12.84 -2.95
C MET A 1 -94.31 -11.97 -1.86
N ASP A 2 -93.34 -12.55 -1.14
CA ASP A 2 -92.93 -12.20 0.22
C ASP A 2 -92.09 -10.91 0.36
N PHE A 3 -92.67 -9.91 1.01
CA PHE A 3 -91.95 -8.72 1.45
C PHE A 3 -91.09 -8.97 2.72
N PHE A 4 -91.46 -9.93 3.55
CA PHE A 4 -90.72 -10.28 4.77
C PHE A 4 -89.50 -11.19 4.50
N GLY A 5 -89.50 -11.97 3.41
CA GLY A 5 -88.38 -12.82 3.02
C GLY A 5 -87.17 -12.06 2.46
N GLN A 6 -87.41 -10.99 1.69
CA GLN A 6 -86.32 -10.18 1.11
C GLN A 6 -85.56 -9.35 2.16
N ALA A 7 -86.25 -8.81 3.16
CA ALA A 7 -85.61 -8.04 4.22
C ALA A 7 -84.71 -8.90 5.13
N PHE A 8 -85.09 -10.16 5.36
CA PHE A 8 -84.28 -11.11 6.13
C PHE A 8 -83.04 -11.57 5.35
N PHE A 9 -83.17 -11.78 4.03
CA PHE A 9 -82.04 -12.12 3.17
C PHE A 9 -81.02 -10.98 3.05
N LEU A 10 -81.48 -9.74 2.87
CA LEU A 10 -80.60 -8.57 2.80
C LEU A 10 -79.88 -8.31 4.13
N ARG A 11 -80.54 -8.53 5.27
CA ARG A 11 -79.90 -8.39 6.59
C ARG A 11 -78.89 -9.51 6.86
N LYS A 12 -79.13 -10.73 6.38
CA LYS A 12 -78.20 -11.88 6.51
C LYS A 12 -76.99 -11.76 5.58
N VAL A 13 -77.19 -11.23 4.35
CA VAL A 13 -76.11 -10.91 3.41
C VAL A 13 -75.28 -9.72 3.91
N ALA A 14 -75.91 -8.69 4.49
CA ALA A 14 -75.18 -7.56 5.09
C ALA A 14 -74.41 -7.96 6.37
N ALA A 15 -74.96 -8.86 7.20
CA ALA A 15 -74.26 -9.40 8.36
C ALA A 15 -73.07 -10.29 7.97
N ASN A 16 -73.21 -11.15 6.96
CA ASN A 16 -72.09 -11.95 6.43
C ASN A 16 -71.05 -11.09 5.69
N LYS A 17 -71.44 -9.97 5.07
CA LYS A 17 -70.52 -9.03 4.42
C LYS A 17 -69.78 -8.15 5.44
N ALA A 18 -70.41 -7.81 6.57
CA ALA A 18 -69.74 -7.13 7.68
C ALA A 18 -68.78 -8.07 8.42
N GLN A 19 -69.16 -9.34 8.59
CA GLN A 19 -68.30 -10.35 9.24
C GLN A 19 -67.13 -10.82 8.36
N GLY A 20 -67.27 -10.70 7.03
CA GLY A 20 -66.17 -10.93 6.08
C GLY A 20 -65.23 -9.75 5.86
N VAL A 21 -65.52 -8.58 6.43
CA VAL A 21 -64.67 -7.36 6.30
C VAL A 21 -63.95 -7.01 7.60
N VAL A 22 -64.27 -7.67 8.72
CA VAL A 22 -63.60 -7.42 10.02
C VAL A 22 -62.42 -8.38 10.29
N ASN A 23 -62.20 -9.40 9.45
CA ASN A 23 -61.15 -10.41 9.67
C ASN A 23 -60.15 -10.56 8.50
N SER A 24 -59.66 -9.46 7.94
CA SER A 24 -58.43 -9.50 7.12
C SER A 24 -57.77 -8.12 6.98
N LEU A 25 -57.62 -7.42 8.10
CA LEU A 25 -56.35 -6.75 8.34
C LEU A 25 -55.47 -7.78 9.02
N GLU A 26 -55.05 -8.80 8.25
CA GLU A 26 -53.74 -9.39 8.52
C GLU A 26 -52.76 -8.24 8.29
N THR A 27 -52.50 -7.51 9.38
CA THR A 27 -51.22 -6.81 9.50
C THR A 27 -50.21 -7.89 9.19
N ASP A 28 -49.52 -7.77 8.07
CA ASP A 28 -48.48 -8.71 7.67
C ASP A 28 -47.35 -8.59 8.70
N GLU A 29 -47.51 -9.25 9.84
CA GLU A 29 -46.58 -9.22 10.97
C GLU A 29 -45.23 -9.82 10.56
N SER A 30 -45.17 -10.55 9.43
CA SER A 30 -43.91 -11.01 8.84
C SER A 30 -42.98 -9.85 8.49
N ALA A 31 -43.51 -8.68 8.11
CA ALA A 31 -42.72 -7.49 7.82
C ALA A 31 -42.07 -6.91 9.10
N VAL A 32 -42.78 -6.98 10.24
CA VAL A 32 -42.31 -6.50 11.55
C VAL A 32 -41.36 -7.51 12.21
N ILE A 33 -41.66 -8.81 12.10
CA ILE A 33 -40.84 -9.90 12.66
C ILE A 33 -39.54 -10.09 11.85
N SER A 34 -39.56 -9.82 10.53
CA SER A 34 -38.35 -9.86 9.70
C SER A 34 -37.50 -8.59 9.78
N LEU A 35 -37.98 -7.49 10.37
CA LEU A 35 -37.24 -6.23 10.52
C LEU A 35 -35.93 -6.39 11.31
N PRO A 36 -35.90 -7.00 12.53
CA PRO A 36 -34.64 -7.24 13.25
C PRO A 36 -33.73 -8.21 12.52
N PHE A 37 -34.28 -9.18 11.78
CA PHE A 37 -33.50 -10.11 10.96
C PHE A 37 -32.84 -9.39 9.77
N ARG A 38 -33.58 -8.57 9.03
CA ARG A 38 -33.06 -7.74 7.92
C ARG A 38 -32.02 -6.75 8.41
N LEU A 39 -32.22 -6.12 9.57
CA LEU A 39 -31.22 -5.27 10.20
C LEU A 39 -29.95 -6.06 10.54
N THR A 40 -30.07 -7.22 11.19
CA THR A 40 -28.91 -8.05 11.56
C THR A 40 -28.12 -8.48 10.32
N VAL A 41 -28.79 -8.98 9.29
CA VAL A 41 -28.14 -9.39 8.02
C VAL A 41 -27.49 -8.19 7.33
N SER A 42 -28.17 -7.04 7.29
CA SER A 42 -27.62 -5.82 6.67
C SER A 42 -26.41 -5.30 7.44
N SER A 43 -26.44 -5.34 8.78
CA SER A 43 -25.32 -4.96 9.64
C SER A 43 -24.12 -5.89 9.46
N ILE A 44 -24.34 -7.20 9.36
CA ILE A 44 -23.27 -8.17 9.08
C ILE A 44 -22.68 -7.91 7.69
N LEU A 45 -23.53 -7.75 6.66
CA LEU A 45 -23.07 -7.48 5.30
C LEU A 45 -22.27 -6.18 5.25
N PHE A 46 -22.75 -5.13 5.90
CA PHE A 46 -22.04 -3.85 6.00
C PHE A 46 -20.70 -3.99 6.72
N ALA A 47 -20.65 -4.74 7.83
CA ALA A 47 -19.40 -5.01 8.54
C ALA A 47 -18.38 -5.77 7.67
N VAL A 48 -18.84 -6.77 6.90
CA VAL A 48 -17.98 -7.51 5.96
C VAL A 48 -17.46 -6.58 4.86
N ILE A 49 -18.31 -5.74 4.27
CA ILE A 49 -17.88 -4.77 3.24
C ILE A 49 -16.88 -3.78 3.81
N LEU A 50 -17.10 -3.26 5.02
CA LEU A 50 -16.14 -2.36 5.68
C LEU A 50 -14.80 -3.03 5.91
N LEU A 51 -14.80 -4.28 6.38
CA LEU A 51 -13.57 -5.03 6.66
C LEU A 51 -12.79 -5.27 5.36
N LEU A 52 -13.46 -5.73 4.31
CA LEU A 52 -12.83 -5.92 2.99
C LEU A 52 -12.31 -4.60 2.41
N SER A 53 -13.06 -3.51 2.57
CA SER A 53 -12.64 -2.18 2.12
C SER A 53 -11.40 -1.69 2.87
N PHE A 54 -11.32 -1.98 4.18
CA PHE A 54 -10.16 -1.60 4.99
C PHE A 54 -8.91 -2.36 4.58
N VAL A 55 -9.01 -3.68 4.37
CA VAL A 55 -7.89 -4.50 3.85
C VAL A 55 -7.44 -3.97 2.49
N TYR A 56 -8.37 -3.72 1.57
CA TYR A 56 -8.04 -3.21 0.25
C TYR A 56 -7.38 -1.82 0.30
N LEU A 57 -7.88 -0.91 1.14
CA LEU A 57 -7.27 0.41 1.33
C LEU A 57 -5.87 0.32 1.93
N TYR A 58 -5.65 -0.62 2.84
CA TYR A 58 -4.34 -0.85 3.45
C TYR A 58 -3.33 -1.29 2.40
N ASP A 59 -3.65 -2.33 1.62
CA ASP A 59 -2.78 -2.84 0.56
C ASP A 59 -2.49 -1.75 -0.49
N PHE A 60 -3.50 -0.98 -0.89
CA PHE A 60 -3.34 0.11 -1.84
C PHE A 60 -2.39 1.21 -1.31
N LEU A 61 -2.48 1.56 -0.02
CA LEU A 61 -1.59 2.54 0.59
C LEU A 61 -0.16 2.02 0.70
N GLU A 62 0.02 0.73 0.97
CA GLU A 62 1.34 0.09 1.01
C GLU A 62 1.98 0.07 -0.38
N GLU A 63 1.23 -0.31 -1.41
CA GLU A 63 1.69 -0.28 -2.81
C GLU A 63 2.05 1.15 -3.26
N ALA A 64 1.24 2.14 -2.88
CA ALA A 64 1.52 3.55 -3.20
C ALA A 64 2.82 4.04 -2.54
N LYS A 65 3.10 3.61 -1.29
CA LYS A 65 4.35 3.92 -0.58
C LYS A 65 5.55 3.26 -1.23
N GLU A 66 5.43 1.97 -1.61
CA GLU A 66 6.47 1.23 -2.31
C GLU A 66 6.82 1.93 -3.63
N LYS A 67 5.80 2.29 -4.42
CA LYS A 67 5.98 2.96 -5.70
C LYS A 67 6.68 4.32 -5.55
N ALA A 68 6.30 5.12 -4.56
CA ALA A 68 6.92 6.42 -4.31
C ALA A 68 8.40 6.29 -3.92
N ALA A 69 8.74 5.30 -3.09
CA ALA A 69 10.12 5.03 -2.72
C ALA A 69 10.94 4.52 -3.92
N MET A 70 10.34 3.67 -4.76
CA MET A 70 11.01 3.18 -5.97
C MET A 70 11.28 4.28 -7.00
N ASP A 71 10.42 5.28 -7.12
CA ASP A 71 10.67 6.45 -7.99
C ASP A 71 11.91 7.24 -7.51
N GLU A 72 12.01 7.45 -6.20
CA GLU A 72 13.14 8.12 -5.56
C GLU A 72 14.45 7.31 -5.72
N ILE A 73 14.42 6.01 -5.47
CA ILE A 73 15.57 5.11 -5.64
C ILE A 73 16.00 5.04 -7.11
N SER A 74 15.05 4.97 -8.04
CA SER A 74 15.33 4.99 -9.48
C SER A 74 16.03 6.27 -9.93
N ARG A 75 15.69 7.41 -9.32
CA ARG A 75 16.40 8.68 -9.57
C ARG A 75 17.85 8.62 -9.10
N LEU A 76 18.10 8.03 -7.92
CA LEU A 76 19.45 7.85 -7.39
C LEU A 76 20.28 6.91 -8.28
N THR A 77 19.74 5.76 -8.66
CA THR A 77 20.46 4.78 -9.49
C THR A 77 20.74 5.32 -10.89
N ALA A 78 19.78 6.00 -11.52
CA ALA A 78 20.00 6.66 -12.80
C ALA A 78 21.10 7.73 -12.73
N ALA A 79 21.14 8.51 -11.64
CA ALA A 79 22.21 9.49 -11.41
C ALA A 79 23.58 8.81 -11.22
N ALA A 80 23.62 7.71 -10.47
CA ALA A 80 24.83 6.91 -10.27
C ALA A 80 25.37 6.31 -11.57
N GLU A 81 24.49 5.77 -12.42
CA GLU A 81 24.85 5.23 -13.74
C GLU A 81 25.39 6.32 -14.66
N GLN A 82 24.73 7.49 -14.69
CA GLN A 82 25.23 8.64 -15.44
C GLN A 82 26.60 9.12 -14.94
N LEU A 83 26.83 9.13 -13.64
CA LEU A 83 28.14 9.46 -13.07
C LEU A 83 29.19 8.42 -13.46
N SER A 84 28.86 7.13 -13.38
CA SER A 84 29.74 6.03 -13.78
C SER A 84 30.20 6.19 -15.25
N MET A 85 29.28 6.56 -16.15
CA MET A 85 29.60 6.82 -17.56
C MET A 85 30.51 8.03 -17.78
N ARG A 86 30.49 9.03 -16.89
CA ARG A 86 31.36 10.22 -16.98
C ARG A 86 32.79 9.94 -16.51
N GLY A 87 33.01 8.86 -15.74
CA GLY A 87 34.31 8.47 -15.22
C GLY A 87 34.62 9.08 -13.86
N GLU A 88 35.85 8.84 -13.39
CA GLU A 88 36.35 9.26 -12.07
C GLU A 88 36.32 10.77 -11.86
N GLY A 89 36.08 11.19 -10.61
CA GLY A 89 36.06 12.61 -10.22
C GLY A 89 34.75 13.33 -10.54
N SER A 90 33.74 12.61 -11.00
CA SER A 90 32.39 13.14 -11.21
C SER A 90 31.64 13.19 -9.89
N GLU A 91 30.86 14.25 -9.66
CA GLU A 91 30.01 14.38 -8.47
C GLU A 91 28.61 14.90 -8.80
N VAL A 92 27.63 14.52 -7.98
CA VAL A 92 26.30 15.13 -7.97
C VAL A 92 25.71 15.09 -6.56
N SER A 93 25.04 16.18 -6.18
CA SER A 93 24.23 16.21 -4.96
C SER A 93 22.78 15.92 -5.30
N LEU A 94 22.13 15.08 -4.50
CA LEU A 94 20.72 14.76 -4.64
C LEU A 94 20.04 14.69 -3.27
N GLU A 95 18.81 15.16 -3.23
CA GLU A 95 17.93 14.89 -2.10
C GLU A 95 17.16 13.59 -2.41
N LEU A 96 16.97 12.74 -1.41
CA LEU A 96 16.22 11.50 -1.52
C LEU A 96 15.20 11.46 -0.38
N LYS A 97 13.97 11.05 -0.66
CA LYS A 97 12.95 10.86 0.38
C LYS A 97 12.42 9.44 0.36
N LEU A 98 12.85 8.63 1.33
CA LEU A 98 12.34 7.28 1.54
C LEU A 98 11.13 7.33 2.49
N SER A 99 10.04 6.69 2.06
CA SER A 99 8.83 6.52 2.86
C SER A 99 9.11 5.77 4.17
N GLU A 100 8.24 5.94 5.17
CA GLU A 100 8.32 5.16 6.40
C GLU A 100 8.30 3.66 6.12
N SER A 101 9.12 2.91 6.86
CA SER A 101 9.30 1.46 6.71
C SER A 101 9.88 1.03 5.36
N VAL A 102 10.47 1.97 4.61
CA VAL A 102 11.27 1.67 3.42
C VAL A 102 12.74 1.96 3.70
N ASN A 103 13.60 0.99 3.43
CA ASN A 103 15.06 1.09 3.54
C ASN A 103 15.71 0.58 2.25
N ALA A 104 16.95 0.98 2.00
CA ALA A 104 17.70 0.50 0.84
C ALA A 104 19.16 0.19 1.18
N ASP A 105 19.64 -0.95 0.71
CA ASP A 105 21.04 -1.36 0.76
C ASP A 105 21.63 -1.27 -0.66
N PHE A 106 22.78 -0.61 -0.80
CA PHE A 106 23.48 -0.44 -2.06
C PHE A 106 24.85 -1.12 -2.01
N GLY A 107 25.17 -1.88 -3.04
CA GLY A 107 26.45 -2.56 -3.20
C GLY A 107 26.52 -3.91 -2.48
N ALA A 108 25.43 -4.44 -1.95
CA ALA A 108 25.40 -5.79 -1.41
C ALA A 108 23.98 -6.34 -1.42
N LEU A 109 23.90 -7.67 -1.56
CA LEU A 109 22.69 -8.39 -1.23
C LEU A 109 22.59 -8.60 0.30
N PRO A 110 21.38 -8.53 0.89
CA PRO A 110 21.14 -8.83 2.29
C PRO A 110 21.74 -10.17 2.72
N GLY A 111 22.53 -10.14 3.79
CA GLY A 111 23.21 -11.33 4.33
C GLY A 111 24.43 -11.79 3.53
N ARG A 112 24.84 -11.03 2.51
CA ARG A 112 26.03 -11.26 1.69
C ARG A 112 26.97 -10.06 1.69
N GLN A 113 26.96 -9.25 2.75
CA GLN A 113 27.84 -8.07 2.84
C GLN A 113 29.33 -8.45 2.80
N ASP A 114 29.68 -9.69 3.17
CA ASP A 114 31.03 -10.26 3.05
C ASP A 114 31.49 -10.52 1.61
N LYS A 115 30.56 -10.49 0.65
CA LYS A 115 30.83 -10.66 -0.80
C LYS A 115 31.14 -9.36 -1.52
N TRP A 116 31.09 -8.22 -0.83
CA TRP A 116 31.58 -6.97 -1.41
C TRP A 116 33.10 -7.12 -1.72
N PRO A 117 33.60 -6.71 -2.89
CA PRO A 117 32.93 -5.90 -3.92
C PRO A 117 32.27 -6.67 -5.07
N GLU A 118 32.20 -8.00 -5.04
CA GLU A 118 31.67 -8.82 -6.16
C GLU A 118 30.24 -8.41 -6.51
N ASP A 119 29.38 -8.28 -5.49
CA ASP A 119 27.97 -7.90 -5.62
C ASP A 119 27.75 -6.37 -5.60
N ALA A 120 28.79 -5.55 -5.85
CA ALA A 120 28.69 -4.09 -5.69
C ALA A 120 27.77 -3.40 -6.72
N ASN A 121 27.36 -4.08 -7.79
CA ASN A 121 26.34 -3.58 -8.73
C ASN A 121 24.91 -3.75 -8.22
N ASP A 122 24.72 -4.58 -7.20
CA ASP A 122 23.40 -4.95 -6.72
C ASP A 122 22.93 -3.97 -5.64
N TYR A 123 21.62 -3.78 -5.58
CA TYR A 123 20.97 -3.06 -4.50
C TYR A 123 19.67 -3.75 -4.10
N CYS A 124 19.28 -3.58 -2.85
CA CYS A 124 18.07 -4.15 -2.28
C CYS A 124 17.21 -3.05 -1.69
N VAL A 125 15.90 -3.15 -1.90
CA VAL A 125 14.90 -2.27 -1.30
C VAL A 125 14.03 -3.10 -0.38
N HIS A 126 13.96 -2.67 0.87
CA HIS A 126 13.18 -3.30 1.93
C HIS A 126 11.92 -2.47 2.17
N THR A 127 10.75 -3.07 2.01
CA THR A 127 9.46 -2.45 2.30
C THR A 127 8.70 -3.36 3.26
N GLY A 128 8.58 -2.96 4.52
CA GLY A 128 7.96 -3.80 5.55
C GLY A 128 8.68 -5.16 5.67
N GLU A 129 7.95 -6.25 5.43
CA GLU A 129 8.51 -7.62 5.46
C GLU A 129 9.08 -8.09 4.10
N LYS A 130 8.87 -7.31 3.04
CA LYS A 130 9.30 -7.65 1.68
C LYS A 130 10.66 -7.04 1.37
N SER A 131 11.52 -7.84 0.74
CA SER A 131 12.81 -7.37 0.21
C SER A 131 12.87 -7.67 -1.29
N THR A 132 13.14 -6.66 -2.10
CA THR A 132 13.24 -6.78 -3.55
C THR A 132 14.66 -6.47 -4.00
N PHE A 133 15.19 -7.28 -4.91
CA PHE A 133 16.58 -7.17 -5.40
C PHE A 133 16.61 -6.60 -6.80
N TYR A 134 17.62 -5.76 -7.03
CA TYR A 134 17.81 -5.06 -8.28
C TYR A 134 19.30 -4.99 -8.62
N TYR A 135 19.57 -4.76 -9.90
CA TYR A 135 20.90 -4.59 -10.46
C TYR A 135 21.03 -3.19 -11.06
N SER A 136 22.22 -2.60 -10.97
CA SER A 136 22.59 -1.34 -11.63
C SER A 136 23.90 -1.50 -12.39
N ASP A 137 24.06 -0.75 -13.48
CA ASP A 137 25.34 -0.69 -14.20
C ASP A 137 26.43 0.07 -13.41
N ALA A 138 26.05 0.84 -12.39
CA ALA A 138 26.97 1.45 -11.46
C ALA A 138 27.34 0.49 -10.31
N SER A 139 28.59 0.55 -9.85
CA SER A 139 29.05 -0.18 -8.67
C SER A 139 29.06 0.74 -7.46
N PHE A 140 28.39 0.37 -6.38
CA PHE A 140 28.21 1.22 -5.20
C PHE A 140 29.22 0.89 -4.09
N SER A 141 29.61 1.93 -3.34
CA SER A 141 30.36 1.76 -2.12
C SER A 141 30.14 2.92 -1.15
N ASN A 142 30.54 2.71 0.10
CA ASN A 142 30.69 3.79 1.06
C ASN A 142 31.88 4.71 0.72
N PRO A 143 31.99 5.89 1.36
CA PRO A 143 33.04 6.86 1.04
C PRO A 143 34.47 6.33 1.22
N GLU A 144 34.64 5.35 2.10
CA GLU A 144 35.92 4.71 2.39
C GLU A 144 36.32 3.61 1.38
N ILE A 145 35.44 3.24 0.45
CA ILE A 145 35.62 2.13 -0.51
C ILE A 145 35.98 0.84 0.23
N ASN A 146 35.19 0.48 1.24
CA ASN A 146 35.42 -0.75 2.01
C ASN A 146 34.15 -1.54 2.31
N GLY A 147 33.01 -1.13 1.75
CA GLY A 147 31.76 -1.85 1.94
C GLY A 147 30.55 -1.22 1.26
N PRO A 148 29.37 -1.83 1.47
CA PRO A 148 28.09 -1.33 0.98
C PRO A 148 27.59 -0.11 1.77
N VAL A 149 26.49 0.48 1.31
CA VAL A 149 25.83 1.63 1.93
C VAL A 149 24.38 1.31 2.26
N PHE A 150 23.98 1.62 3.49
CA PHE A 150 22.59 1.51 3.93
C PHE A 150 21.94 2.90 4.04
N LEU A 151 20.74 3.04 3.50
CA LEU A 151 19.87 4.20 3.66
C LEU A 151 18.58 3.76 4.37
N GLY A 152 18.33 4.32 5.55
CA GLY A 152 17.08 4.07 6.28
C GLY A 152 15.90 4.87 5.74
N SER A 153 14.74 4.76 6.37
CA SER A 153 13.60 5.63 6.05
C SER A 153 13.89 7.09 6.41
N GLY A 154 13.35 8.03 5.62
CA GLY A 154 13.45 9.46 5.91
C GLY A 154 13.94 10.31 4.75
N LYS A 155 14.40 11.52 5.07
CA LYS A 155 14.98 12.45 4.11
C LYS A 155 16.49 12.37 4.18
N HIS A 156 17.13 12.15 3.04
CA HIS A 156 18.57 12.09 2.92
C HIS A 156 19.05 13.17 1.96
N ARG A 157 20.15 13.81 2.30
CA ARG A 157 20.91 14.67 1.40
C ARG A 157 22.19 13.95 1.04
N LEU A 158 22.24 13.41 -0.16
CA LEU A 158 23.30 12.52 -0.59
C LEU A 158 24.23 13.28 -1.54
N LEU A 159 25.53 13.09 -1.34
CA LEU A 159 26.55 13.44 -2.32
C LEU A 159 27.05 12.11 -2.92
N LEU A 160 26.81 11.95 -4.22
CA LEU A 160 27.38 10.88 -5.01
C LEU A 160 28.67 11.38 -5.65
N SER A 161 29.74 10.60 -5.55
CA SER A 161 30.98 10.88 -6.26
C SER A 161 31.57 9.61 -6.86
N THR A 162 32.37 9.71 -7.91
CA THR A 162 33.01 8.55 -8.54
C THR A 162 34.49 8.49 -8.19
N LYS A 163 34.96 7.30 -7.85
CA LYS A 163 36.37 7.04 -7.54
C LYS A 163 36.79 5.68 -8.03
N LEU A 164 38.00 5.60 -8.59
CA LEU A 164 38.55 4.37 -9.11
C LEU A 164 39.28 3.64 -7.98
N GLU A 165 38.92 2.38 -7.73
CA GLU A 165 39.62 1.57 -6.73
C GLU A 165 40.95 1.08 -7.31
N PRO A 166 42.11 1.44 -6.72
CA PRO A 166 43.41 1.15 -7.33
C PRO A 166 43.74 -0.33 -7.51
N LYS A 167 43.10 -1.22 -6.74
CA LYS A 167 43.40 -2.66 -6.74
C LYS A 167 42.64 -3.40 -7.83
N SER A 168 41.32 -3.23 -7.89
CA SER A 168 40.49 -3.88 -8.91
C SER A 168 40.43 -3.11 -10.22
N GLY A 169 40.78 -1.81 -10.22
CA GLY A 169 40.58 -0.92 -11.36
C GLY A 169 39.11 -0.56 -11.60
N ARG A 170 38.22 -0.96 -10.70
CA ARG A 170 36.77 -0.74 -10.82
C ARG A 170 36.41 0.67 -10.39
N LEU A 171 35.51 1.29 -11.15
CA LEU A 171 34.93 2.59 -10.80
C LEU A 171 33.77 2.38 -9.83
N PHE A 172 33.83 3.01 -8.67
CA PHE A 172 32.75 3.01 -7.68
C PHE A 172 32.06 4.36 -7.62
N VAL A 173 30.75 4.34 -7.46
CA VAL A 173 29.93 5.45 -7.02
C VAL A 173 29.86 5.40 -5.50
N LEU A 174 30.48 6.39 -4.87
CA LEU A 174 30.51 6.59 -3.43
C LEU A 174 29.26 7.31 -3.01
N ILE A 175 28.49 6.74 -2.09
CA ILE A 175 27.31 7.38 -1.52
C ILE A 175 27.69 7.92 -0.14
N SER A 176 27.61 9.24 0.02
CA SER A 176 27.85 9.91 1.31
C SER A 176 26.64 10.73 1.71
N GLU A 177 26.30 10.72 3.00
CA GLU A 177 25.24 11.58 3.54
C GLU A 177 25.84 12.90 4.03
N ASN A 178 25.34 14.00 3.48
CA ASN A 178 25.80 15.33 3.82
C ASN A 178 25.10 15.82 5.10
N LYS A 179 25.71 15.53 6.25
CA LYS A 179 25.23 15.94 7.59
C LYS A 179 25.36 17.44 7.90
N THR A 180 25.84 18.28 6.97
CA THR A 180 26.22 19.67 7.27
C THR A 180 25.07 20.68 7.41
N LEU A 181 23.79 20.27 7.35
CA LEU A 181 22.64 21.19 7.43
C LEU A 181 21.66 20.92 8.59
N ASP A 182 22.06 20.15 9.61
CA ASP A 182 21.28 20.01 10.87
C ASP A 182 21.58 21.12 11.91
N LYS A 183 22.30 22.18 11.51
CA LYS A 183 22.51 23.38 12.34
C LYS A 183 21.87 24.61 11.68
N ILE A 184 20.55 24.74 11.81
CA ILE A 184 19.86 26.04 11.84
C ILE A 184 18.80 25.99 12.91
#